data_AF-A0A9D6XPF1-F1
#
_entry.id   AF-A0A9D6XPF1-F1
#
_cell.length_a   1.000
_cell.length_b   1.000
_cell.length_c   1.000
_cell.angle_alpha   90.00
_cell.angle_beta   90.00
_cell.angle_gamma   90.00
#
_symmetry.space_group_name_H-M   'P 1'
#
loop_
_entity.id
_entity.type
_entity.pdbx_description
1 polymer ?
#
loop_
_entity_poly.entity_id
_entity_poly.type
_entity_poly.pdbx_seq_one_letter_code
_entity_poly.pdbx_strand_id
1 'polypeptide(L)' 'MRSFGIVSMLIIMVLAAPEYAFSHGGGLDSYGCHHNRKAGGYHCHRGPFAGEQFSSQADMLKKLGQQEKSPSDRPAGRR' A
#
# COMPACT_ATOMS: atom_id res chain seq x y z
N MET A 1 -37.49 -1.09 -34.90
CA MET A 1 -37.72 -1.73 -33.57
C MET A 1 -36.60 -2.71 -33.20
N ARG A 2 -36.28 -3.69 -34.05
CA ARG A 2 -35.26 -4.73 -33.79
C ARG A 2 -33.83 -4.17 -33.68
N SER A 3 -33.45 -3.23 -34.54
CA SER A 3 -32.10 -2.63 -34.57
C SER A 3 -31.83 -1.69 -33.38
N PHE A 4 -32.86 -0.99 -32.89
CA PHE A 4 -32.76 -0.14 -31.69
C PHE A 4 -32.48 -0.96 -30.42
N GLY A 5 -33.04 -2.18 -30.33
CA GLY A 5 -32.76 -3.12 -29.24
C GLY A 5 -31.32 -3.62 -29.25
N ILE A 6 -30.78 -3.95 -30.44
CA ILE A 6 -29.38 -4.41 -30.59
C ILE A 6 -28.40 -3.28 -30.24
N VAL A 7 -28.65 -2.06 -30.72
CA VAL A 7 -27.81 -0.89 -30.39
C VAL A 7 -27.84 -0.59 -28.89
N SER A 8 -29.02 -0.63 -28.25
CA SER A 8 -29.12 -0.47 -26.78
C SER A 8 -28.38 -1.58 -26.02
N MET A 9 -28.48 -2.83 -26.47
CA MET A 9 -27.83 -3.94 -25.78
C MET A 9 -26.29 -3.87 -25.90
N LEU A 10 -25.78 -3.46 -27.06
CA LEU A 10 -24.35 -3.22 -27.27
C LEU A 10 -23.82 -2.07 -26.41
N ILE A 11 -24.60 -0.99 -26.25
CA ILE A 11 -24.25 0.15 -25.39
C ILE A 11 -24.15 -0.30 -23.92
N ILE A 12 -25.11 -1.08 -23.43
CA ILE A 12 -25.12 -1.60 -22.05
C ILE A 12 -23.91 -2.50 -21.79
N MET A 13 -23.52 -3.33 -22.76
CA MET A 13 -22.36 -4.21 -22.64
C MET A 13 -21.02 -3.46 -22.54
N VAL A 14 -20.88 -2.32 -23.23
CA VAL A 14 -19.67 -1.47 -23.17
C VAL A 14 -19.58 -0.73 -21.83
N LEU A 15 -20.71 -0.29 -21.26
CA LEU A 15 -20.75 0.46 -19.99
C LEU A 15 -20.46 -0.41 -18.77
N ALA A 16 -20.65 -1.73 -18.85
CA ALA A 16 -20.39 -2.67 -17.75
C ALA A 16 -18.90 -3.04 -17.58
N ALA A 17 -17.99 -2.48 -18.38
CA ALA A 17 -16.62 -3.00 -18.52
C ALA A 17 -15.53 -2.57 -17.50
N PRO A 18 -15.68 -1.67 -16.50
CA PRO A 18 -14.53 -1.29 -15.68
C PRO A 18 -14.45 -2.11 -14.38
N GLU A 19 -14.27 -3.43 -14.45
CA GLU A 19 -14.12 -4.28 -13.24
C GLU A 19 -12.67 -4.48 -12.79
N TYR A 20 -11.67 -4.03 -13.58
CA TYR A 20 -10.25 -4.36 -13.33
C TYR A 20 -9.38 -3.12 -13.15
N ALA A 21 -9.74 -2.26 -12.21
CA ALA A 21 -8.84 -1.22 -11.73
C ALA A 21 -7.94 -1.77 -10.62
N PHE A 22 -6.75 -2.28 -10.96
CA PHE A 22 -5.75 -2.66 -9.97
C PHE A 22 -5.17 -1.39 -9.34
N SER A 23 -5.48 -1.13 -8.07
CA SER A 23 -4.79 -0.09 -7.31
C SER A 23 -3.34 -0.49 -7.10
N HIS A 24 -2.43 0.06 -7.91
CA HIS A 24 -1.00 -0.04 -7.62
C HIS A 24 -0.71 0.75 -6.33
N GLY A 25 -0.02 0.11 -5.38
CA GLY A 25 0.43 0.81 -4.18
C GLY A 25 1.38 1.94 -4.59
N GLY A 26 1.15 3.16 -4.08
CA GLY A 26 2.11 4.26 -4.20
C GLY A 26 3.48 3.79 -3.71
N GLY A 27 4.51 3.99 -4.53
CA GLY A 27 5.83 3.38 -4.34
C GLY A 27 6.34 3.49 -2.91
N LEU A 28 6.71 2.35 -2.33
CA LEU A 28 7.37 2.25 -1.04
C LEU A 28 8.90 2.29 -1.27
N ASP A 29 9.63 2.78 -0.29
CA ASP A 29 11.10 2.71 -0.28
C ASP A 29 11.60 1.32 0.15
N SER A 30 12.93 1.20 0.27
CA SER A 30 13.61 -0.05 0.65
C SER A 30 13.24 -0.55 2.06
N TYR A 31 12.72 0.32 2.92
CA TYR A 31 12.24 -0.05 4.26
C TYR A 31 10.78 -0.49 4.24
N GLY A 32 10.10 -0.38 3.09
CA GLY A 32 8.68 -0.69 2.97
C GLY A 32 7.76 0.45 3.40
N CYS A 33 8.28 1.68 3.41
CA CYS A 33 7.56 2.87 3.89
C CYS A 33 7.48 3.96 2.81
N HIS A 34 6.67 4.99 3.02
CA HIS A 34 6.57 6.13 2.12
C HIS A 34 6.43 7.46 2.87
N HIS A 35 6.85 8.54 2.22
CA HIS A 35 6.71 9.89 2.75
C HIS A 35 5.36 10.50 2.33
N ASN A 36 4.59 10.99 3.30
CA ASN A 36 3.37 11.75 3.00
C ASN A 36 3.72 13.22 2.77
N ARG A 37 3.78 13.64 1.50
CA ARG A 37 4.20 15.01 1.12
C ARG A 37 3.17 16.08 1.45
N LYS A 38 1.91 15.71 1.73
CA LYS A 38 0.83 16.66 2.06
C LYS A 38 0.73 16.92 3.56
N ALA A 39 0.70 15.86 4.36
CA ALA A 39 0.53 15.97 5.82
C ALA A 39 1.85 15.91 6.60
N GLY A 40 2.96 15.59 5.92
CA GLY A 40 4.20 15.20 6.59
C GLY A 40 4.12 13.77 7.13
N GLY A 41 5.23 13.27 7.63
CA GLY A 41 5.33 11.93 8.20
C GLY A 41 5.76 10.84 7.22
N TYR A 42 5.94 9.65 7.77
CA TYR A 42 6.57 8.51 7.13
C TYR A 42 5.85 7.23 7.54
N HIS A 43 5.13 6.63 6.59
CA HIS A 43 4.18 5.55 6.85
C HIS A 43 4.68 4.23 6.27
N CYS A 44 4.72 3.20 7.10
CA CYS A 44 5.24 1.90 6.72
C CYS A 44 4.10 0.94 6.38
N HIS A 45 4.23 0.24 5.25
CA HIS A 45 3.23 -0.74 4.78
C HIS A 45 3.79 -2.17 4.75
N ARG A 46 5.11 -2.32 4.78
CA ARG A 46 5.80 -3.62 4.75
C ARG A 46 6.93 -3.64 5.79
N GLY A 47 7.43 -4.82 6.11
CA GLY A 47 8.54 -4.99 7.04
C GLY A 47 8.13 -4.95 8.51
N PRO A 48 9.10 -4.78 9.44
CA PRO A 48 8.86 -4.89 10.88
C PRO A 48 7.94 -3.81 11.44
N PHE A 49 7.75 -2.71 10.70
CA PHE A 49 6.91 -1.58 11.10
C PHE A 49 5.65 -1.46 10.23
N ALA A 50 5.20 -2.53 9.57
CA ALA A 50 4.00 -2.47 8.73
C ALA A 50 2.77 -2.00 9.54
N GLY A 51 2.10 -0.94 9.05
CA GLY A 51 0.97 -0.29 9.73
C GLY A 51 1.38 0.82 10.70
N GLU A 52 2.68 1.02 10.95
CA GLU A 52 3.16 2.12 11.78
C GLU A 52 3.42 3.40 10.98
N GLN A 53 3.41 4.51 11.70
CA GLN A 53 3.71 5.84 11.18
C GLN A 53 4.70 6.55 12.07
N PHE A 54 5.62 7.28 11.45
CA PHE A 54 6.68 8.02 12.09
C PHE A 54 6.63 9.49 11.68
N SER A 55 7.17 10.38 12.50
CA SER A 55 7.36 11.78 12.15
C SER A 55 8.36 11.95 11.00
N SER A 56 9.35 11.08 10.91
CA SER A 56 10.36 11.07 9.85
C SER A 56 10.98 9.69 9.64
N GLN A 57 11.66 9.52 8.51
CA GLN A 57 12.48 8.33 8.27
C GLN A 57 13.59 8.15 9.32
N ALA A 58 14.16 9.25 9.84
CA ALA A 58 15.20 9.19 10.87
C ALA A 58 14.66 8.61 12.19
N ASP A 59 13.42 8.94 12.56
CA ASP A 59 12.79 8.40 13.77
C ASP A 59 12.53 6.89 13.64
N MET A 60 12.12 6.44 12.45
CA MET A 60 11.98 5.02 12.13
C MET A 60 13.34 4.30 12.26
N LEU A 61 14.41 4.86 11.67
CA LEU A 61 15.76 4.28 11.75
C LEU A 61 16.29 4.21 13.19
N LYS A 62 16.00 5.22 14.01
CA LYS A 62 16.34 5.21 15.44
C LYS A 62 15.63 4.06 16.17
N LYS A 63 14.34 3.84 15.89
CA LYS A 63 13.57 2.71 16.44
C LYS A 63 14.11 1.36 15.94
N LEU A 64 14.49 1.27 14.67
CA LEU A 64 15.11 0.05 14.10
C LEU A 64 16.41 -0.31 14.82
N GLY A 65 17.29 0.67 15.06
CA GLY A 65 18.52 0.45 15.82
C GLY A 65 18.30 0.10 17.30
N GLN A 66 17.14 0.42 17.87
CA GLN A 66 16.74 -0.03 19.22
C GLN A 66 16.20 -1.46 19.21
N GLN A 67 15.44 -1.85 18.18
CA GLN A 67 14.97 -3.23 17.98
C GLN A 67 16.15 -4.20 17.82
N GLU A 68 17.23 -3.77 17.15
CA GLU A 68 18.44 -4.59 16.99
C GLU A 68 19.20 -4.80 18.30
N LYS A 69 19.17 -3.80 19.21
CA LYS A 69 19.86 -3.85 20.50
C LYS A 69 19.08 -4.57 21.60
N SER A 70 17.76 -4.73 21.46
CA SER A 70 16.93 -5.41 22.45
C SER A 70 16.96 -6.93 22.19
N PRO A 71 17.54 -7.76 23.07
CA PRO A 71 17.60 -9.22 22.86
C PRO A 71 16.25 -9.93 23.08
N SER A 72 15.19 -9.20 23.43
CA SER A 72 13.98 -9.78 24.02
C SER A 72 12.82 -10.02 23.04
N ASP A 73 12.79 -9.36 21.87
CA ASP A 73 11.65 -9.44 20.94
C ASP A 73 12.04 -10.06 19.58
N ARG A 74 12.95 -11.05 19.56
CA ARG A 74 13.09 -11.88 18.35
C ARG A 74 11.82 -12.72 18.20
N PRO A 75 11.00 -12.57 17.14
CA PRO A 75 10.12 -13.66 16.78
C PRO A 75 11.06 -14.82 16.39
N ALA A 76 10.96 -15.92 17.13
CA ALA A 76 11.64 -17.16 16.82
C ALA A 76 11.45 -17.48 15.33
N GLY A 77 12.55 -17.87 14.68
CA GLY A 77 12.69 -17.98 13.24
C GLY A 77 11.46 -18.56 12.54
N ARG A 78 11.05 -17.89 11.47
CA ARG A 78 10.20 -18.50 10.45
C ARG A 78 11.13 -19.28 9.52
N ARG A 79 11.21 -20.61 9.76
CA ARG A 79 11.60 -21.58 8.73
C ARG A 79 10.63 -21.51 7.56
#